data_AF-A0A804LQI8-F1
#
_entry.id   AF-A0A804LQI8-F1
#
_cell.length_a   1.000
_cell.length_b   1.000
_cell.length_c   1.000
_cell.angle_alpha   90.00
_cell.angle_beta   90.00
_cell.angle_gamma   90.00
#
_symmetry.space_group_name_H-M   'P 1'
#
loop_
_entity.id
_entity.type
_entity.pdbx_description
1 polymer ?
#
loop_
_entity_poly.entity_id
_entity_poly.type
_entity_poly.pdbx_seq_one_letter_code
_entity_poly.pdbx_strand_id
1 'polypeptide(L)'
;MAMAARLLRATEVASRFLSASHGFVQRAAYTAGGIVDVGQPTPQSHPELLADGEITPGITNEEYISRRKKLLEVLPEKSLAIIASADQQMMTDVVPYPFRQNGDYLYITGCTQPGGVAVLSEETGFCMFMPDTNKEDLVWQGETAGVEAAVDFFKADKAFPLSQMQKILPELIEQSKGVYHNVNTTSSYKNLDAFRRASLNNKVKDLTNYTDELRWVKSKSEIKLMRESASIVSQVFC
;
A
#
# COMPACT_ATOMS: atom_id res chain seq x y z
N MET A 1 88.96 23.60 23.98
CA MET A 1 89.47 22.77 25.10
C MET A 1 88.26 22.37 25.92
N ALA A 2 87.82 21.10 25.82
CA ALA A 2 88.00 20.06 26.83
C ALA A 2 87.12 20.33 28.08
N MET A 3 86.36 19.41 28.67
CA MET A 3 86.46 17.96 28.73
C MET A 3 85.14 17.40 29.33
N ALA A 4 84.82 16.15 29.02
CA ALA A 4 83.69 15.40 29.55
C ALA A 4 83.84 15.02 31.04
N ALA A 5 82.73 14.78 31.74
CA ALA A 5 82.61 13.69 32.73
C ALA A 5 81.15 13.38 33.12
N ARG A 6 80.86 12.07 33.24
CA ARG A 6 79.61 11.38 33.59
C ARG A 6 79.26 11.47 35.10
N LEU A 7 77.98 11.28 35.47
CA LEU A 7 77.44 10.08 36.17
C LEU A 7 76.01 10.30 36.76
N LEU A 8 75.09 9.42 36.35
CA LEU A 8 74.00 8.69 37.06
C LEU A 8 73.01 9.36 38.05
N ARG A 9 71.70 9.28 37.66
CA ARG A 9 70.51 8.66 38.33
C ARG A 9 70.51 8.54 39.86
N ALA A 10 69.42 8.69 40.64
CA ALA A 10 67.95 8.75 40.48
C ALA A 10 67.42 9.46 41.76
N THR A 11 66.19 9.89 42.01
CA THR A 11 64.82 9.39 41.80
C THR A 11 63.90 10.55 42.21
N GLU A 12 62.81 10.83 41.51
CA GLU A 12 61.66 11.49 42.14
C GLU A 12 60.37 11.04 41.46
N VAL A 13 59.44 10.56 42.29
CA VAL A 13 58.14 10.03 41.92
C VAL A 13 57.21 11.21 41.66
N ALA A 14 56.72 11.35 40.43
CA ALA A 14 55.65 12.28 40.10
C ALA A 14 54.46 11.53 39.50
N SER A 15 53.31 11.76 40.12
CA SER A 15 52.00 11.19 39.88
C SER A 15 51.50 11.41 38.45
N ARG A 16 51.02 10.32 37.83
CA ARG A 16 50.30 10.37 36.55
C ARG A 16 48.86 10.82 36.81
N PHE A 17 48.58 12.09 36.59
CA PHE A 17 47.22 12.56 36.31
C PHE A 17 46.91 12.25 34.84
N LEU A 18 45.99 11.32 34.60
CA LEU A 18 45.44 11.05 33.28
C LEU A 18 44.49 12.21 32.91
N SER A 19 44.88 12.98 31.91
CA SER A 19 43.99 13.94 31.24
C SER A 19 42.99 13.16 30.40
N ALA A 20 41.73 13.14 30.83
CA ALA A 20 40.61 12.58 30.06
C ALA A 20 40.16 13.61 29.04
N SER A 21 40.65 13.49 27.80
CA SER A 21 40.10 14.17 26.64
C SER A 21 38.63 13.74 26.46
N HIS A 22 37.71 14.61 26.88
CA HIS A 22 36.29 14.45 26.57
C HIS A 22 36.09 14.71 25.08
N GLY A 23 36.21 13.65 24.29
CA GLY A 23 35.68 13.62 22.93
C GLY A 23 34.18 13.82 23.03
N PHE A 24 33.70 15.01 22.67
CA PHE A 24 32.28 15.31 22.56
C PHE A 24 31.74 14.49 21.38
N VAL A 25 31.25 13.28 21.68
CA VAL A 25 30.50 12.49 20.70
C VAL A 25 29.19 13.23 20.50
N GLN A 26 29.16 14.07 19.48
CA GLN A 26 27.95 14.69 18.98
C GLN A 26 27.07 13.53 18.48
N ARG A 27 26.09 13.11 19.29
CA ARG A 27 25.01 12.25 18.81
C ARG A 27 24.34 13.04 17.69
N ALA A 28 24.66 12.70 16.45
CA ALA A 28 23.84 13.07 15.32
C ALA A 28 22.48 12.45 15.63
N ALA A 29 21.53 13.28 16.05
CA ALA A 29 20.14 12.92 15.96
C ALA A 29 19.89 12.67 14.48
N TYR A 30 19.82 11.40 14.10
CA TYR A 30 19.15 11.02 12.86
C TYR A 30 17.76 11.62 13.00
N THR A 31 17.51 12.72 12.31
CA THR A 31 16.16 13.12 11.96
C THR A 31 15.66 12.00 11.07
N ALA A 32 15.14 10.95 11.70
CA ALA A 32 14.37 9.94 11.04
C ALA A 32 13.16 10.69 10.48
N GLY A 33 13.19 11.05 9.20
CA GLY A 33 11.94 11.06 8.46
C GLY A 33 11.40 9.66 8.66
N GLY A 34 10.35 9.54 9.49
CA GLY A 34 9.84 8.23 9.91
C GLY A 34 9.55 7.43 8.65
N ILE A 35 10.12 6.23 8.54
CA ILE A 35 9.73 5.29 7.50
C ILE A 35 8.24 5.05 7.75
N VAL A 36 7.40 5.51 6.83
CA VAL A 36 5.95 5.29 6.93
C VAL A 36 5.74 3.83 6.60
N ASP A 37 5.49 3.03 7.64
CA ASP A 37 5.06 1.66 7.47
C ASP A 37 3.61 1.69 6.99
N VAL A 38 3.38 1.15 5.80
CA VAL A 38 2.05 1.07 5.17
C VAL A 38 1.44 -0.31 5.43
N GLY A 39 2.16 -1.21 6.11
CA GLY A 39 1.75 -2.59 6.35
C GLY A 39 1.85 -3.48 5.10
N GLN A 40 2.54 -3.00 4.08
CA GLN A 40 2.95 -3.76 2.90
C GLN A 40 4.35 -3.27 2.48
N PRO A 41 5.13 -4.07 1.73
CA PRO A 41 6.44 -3.63 1.26
C PRO A 41 6.35 -2.31 0.49
N THR A 42 7.21 -1.37 0.86
CA THR A 42 7.36 -0.06 0.21
C THR A 42 8.82 0.12 -0.22
N PRO A 43 9.14 0.98 -1.19
CA PRO A 43 10.53 1.24 -1.58
C PRO A 43 11.41 1.69 -0.40
N GLN A 44 10.83 2.39 0.58
CA GLN A 44 11.54 2.86 1.78
C GLN A 44 11.82 1.74 2.78
N SER A 45 10.89 0.78 2.92
CA SER A 45 11.05 -0.35 3.84
C SER A 45 11.86 -1.49 3.22
N HIS A 46 11.66 -1.75 1.93
CA HIS A 46 12.23 -2.89 1.18
C HIS A 46 12.78 -2.45 -0.19
N PRO A 47 13.89 -1.68 -0.23
CA PRO A 47 14.47 -1.18 -1.48
C PRO A 47 14.99 -2.30 -2.41
N GLU A 48 15.23 -3.50 -1.87
CA GLU A 48 15.63 -4.67 -2.67
C GLU A 48 14.48 -5.26 -3.50
N LEU A 49 13.24 -5.06 -3.05
CA LEU A 49 12.04 -5.62 -3.70
C LEU A 49 11.35 -4.62 -4.63
N LEU A 50 11.45 -3.32 -4.34
CA LEU A 50 10.69 -2.26 -4.98
C LEU A 50 11.61 -1.09 -5.33
N ALA A 51 11.58 -0.66 -6.60
CA ALA A 51 12.24 0.57 -6.99
C ALA A 51 11.43 1.80 -6.58
N ASP A 52 12.08 2.97 -6.53
CA ASP A 52 11.42 4.23 -6.21
C ASP A 52 10.25 4.50 -7.18
N GLY A 53 9.06 4.74 -6.62
CA GLY A 53 7.84 5.00 -7.39
C GLY A 53 7.06 3.75 -7.82
N GLU A 54 7.48 2.56 -7.40
CA GLU A 54 6.71 1.31 -7.54
C GLU A 54 5.76 1.10 -6.35
N ILE A 55 4.51 0.72 -6.63
CA ILE A 55 3.53 0.29 -5.61
C ILE A 55 3.65 -1.22 -5.38
N THR A 56 3.74 -1.99 -6.47
CA THR A 56 4.03 -3.42 -6.44
C THR A 56 5.27 -3.71 -7.28
N PRO A 57 6.00 -4.82 -7.02
CA PRO A 57 7.25 -5.10 -7.70
C PRO A 57 7.09 -5.03 -9.22
N GLY A 58 7.82 -4.12 -9.88
CA GLY A 58 7.78 -3.94 -11.33
C GLY A 58 6.56 -3.19 -11.88
N ILE A 59 5.66 -2.65 -11.05
CA ILE A 59 4.53 -1.81 -11.50
C ILE A 59 4.58 -0.45 -10.80
N THR A 60 4.68 0.61 -11.62
CA THR A 60 4.82 1.99 -11.14
C THR A 60 3.48 2.64 -10.80
N ASN A 61 3.55 3.71 -10.00
CA ASN A 61 2.39 4.57 -9.68
C ASN A 61 1.69 5.08 -10.94
N GLU A 62 2.47 5.48 -11.94
CA GLU A 62 1.97 5.99 -13.22
C GLU A 62 1.16 4.94 -13.98
N GLU A 63 1.58 3.67 -13.91
CA GLU A 63 0.85 2.58 -14.54
C GLU A 63 -0.52 2.36 -13.89
N TYR A 64 -0.59 2.39 -12.55
CA TYR A 64 -1.87 2.33 -11.83
C TYR A 64 -2.79 3.50 -12.16
N ILE A 65 -2.25 4.72 -12.23
CA ILE A 65 -3.01 5.90 -12.65
C ILE A 65 -3.53 5.72 -14.09
N SER A 66 -2.70 5.20 -15.00
CA SER A 66 -3.11 4.91 -16.39
C SER A 66 -4.23 3.87 -16.45
N ARG A 67 -4.17 2.80 -15.65
CA ARG A 67 -5.23 1.77 -15.56
C ARG A 67 -6.55 2.38 -15.09
N ARG A 68 -6.51 3.24 -14.07
CA ARG A 68 -7.70 3.96 -13.57
C ARG A 68 -8.31 4.86 -14.63
N LYS A 69 -7.48 5.61 -15.37
CA LYS A 69 -7.95 6.46 -16.48
C LYS A 69 -8.61 5.63 -17.59
N LYS A 70 -7.99 4.54 -18.02
CA LYS A 70 -8.58 3.63 -19.02
C LYS A 70 -9.90 3.05 -18.56
N LEU A 71 -10.03 2.70 -17.27
CA LEU A 71 -11.30 2.22 -16.73
C LEU A 71 -12.39 3.29 -16.80
N LEU A 72 -12.07 4.55 -16.46
CA LEU A 72 -13.02 5.66 -16.61
C LEU A 72 -13.40 5.93 -18.07
N GLU A 73 -12.47 5.79 -19.02
CA GLU A 73 -12.73 5.98 -20.45
C GLU A 73 -13.66 4.91 -21.05
N VAL A 74 -13.55 3.67 -20.58
CA VAL A 74 -14.38 2.55 -21.07
C VAL A 74 -15.76 2.54 -20.40
N LEU A 75 -15.86 3.05 -19.18
CA LEU A 75 -17.13 3.12 -18.47
C LEU A 75 -18.06 4.19 -19.08
N PRO A 76 -19.39 3.98 -19.08
CA PRO A 76 -20.33 4.99 -19.55
C PRO A 76 -20.29 6.28 -18.72
N GLU A 77 -20.65 7.40 -19.33
CA GLU A 77 -20.66 8.72 -18.67
C GLU A 77 -21.44 8.73 -17.35
N LYS A 78 -20.92 9.48 -16.36
CA LYS A 78 -21.50 9.61 -15.00
C LYS A 78 -21.74 8.25 -14.32
N SER A 79 -20.83 7.31 -14.53
CA SER A 79 -20.79 6.04 -13.84
C SER A 79 -20.00 6.10 -12.54
N LEU A 80 -20.31 5.17 -11.64
CA LEU A 80 -19.61 4.94 -10.39
C LEU A 80 -19.14 3.49 -10.36
N ALA A 81 -17.83 3.25 -10.39
CA ALA A 81 -17.28 1.91 -10.19
C ALA A 81 -16.93 1.70 -8.71
N ILE A 82 -17.39 0.60 -8.13
CA ILE A 82 -17.12 0.18 -6.75
C ILE A 82 -16.40 -1.16 -6.79
N ILE A 83 -15.19 -1.21 -6.24
CA ILE A 83 -14.32 -2.39 -6.22
C ILE A 83 -13.89 -2.62 -4.79
N ALA A 84 -14.25 -3.76 -4.20
CA ALA A 84 -13.84 -4.11 -2.85
C ALA A 84 -12.63 -5.04 -2.84
N SER A 85 -11.85 -4.96 -1.78
CA SER A 85 -10.83 -5.94 -1.44
C SER A 85 -11.46 -7.32 -1.20
N ALA A 86 -10.63 -8.36 -1.27
CA ALA A 86 -11.00 -9.68 -0.80
C ALA A 86 -11.15 -9.70 0.74
N ASP A 87 -12.01 -10.60 1.21
CA ASP A 87 -12.16 -10.90 2.63
C ASP A 87 -11.10 -11.89 3.11
N GLN A 88 -10.68 -11.75 4.36
CA GLN A 88 -9.80 -12.71 5.02
C GLN A 88 -10.52 -14.06 5.15
N GLN A 89 -9.97 -15.09 4.50
CA GLN A 89 -10.51 -16.45 4.58
C GLN A 89 -9.95 -17.16 5.82
N MET A 90 -10.82 -17.89 6.53
CA MET A 90 -10.46 -18.65 7.73
C MET A 90 -10.36 -20.14 7.40
N MET A 91 -9.25 -20.78 7.77
CA MET A 91 -9.06 -22.23 7.66
C MET A 91 -9.81 -22.97 8.77
N THR A 92 -9.72 -22.43 9.98
CA THR A 92 -10.48 -22.82 11.16
C THR A 92 -10.97 -21.55 11.85
N ASP A 93 -11.81 -21.64 12.88
CA ASP A 93 -12.40 -20.48 13.56
C ASP A 93 -11.37 -19.45 14.07
N VAL A 94 -10.10 -19.85 14.27
CA VAL A 94 -9.03 -18.99 14.79
C VAL A 94 -7.81 -18.89 13.88
N VAL A 95 -7.72 -19.67 12.80
CA VAL A 95 -6.54 -19.69 11.91
C VAL A 95 -6.90 -19.11 10.54
N PRO A 96 -6.36 -17.94 10.15
CA PRO A 96 -6.53 -17.40 8.81
C PRO A 96 -5.68 -18.13 7.77
N TYR A 97 -6.20 -18.26 6.55
CA TYR A 97 -5.36 -18.59 5.38
C TYR A 97 -4.44 -17.42 5.02
N PRO A 98 -3.33 -17.66 4.29
CA PRO A 98 -2.55 -16.58 3.68
C PRO A 98 -3.45 -15.68 2.84
N PHE A 99 -3.42 -14.38 3.12
CA PHE A 99 -4.28 -13.41 2.45
C PHE A 99 -3.97 -13.35 0.95
N ARG A 100 -5.02 -13.43 0.13
CA ARG A 100 -4.93 -13.24 -1.30
C ARG A 100 -5.94 -12.19 -1.73
N GLN A 101 -5.42 -11.10 -2.28
CA GLN A 101 -6.24 -9.98 -2.73
C GLN A 101 -7.14 -10.35 -3.93
N ASN A 102 -8.26 -9.66 -4.06
CA ASN A 102 -9.09 -9.69 -5.26
C ASN A 102 -8.30 -9.14 -6.46
N GLY A 103 -8.32 -9.85 -7.59
CA GLY A 103 -7.55 -9.48 -8.78
C GLY A 103 -7.89 -8.10 -9.35
N ASP A 104 -9.16 -7.72 -9.36
CA ASP A 104 -9.60 -6.42 -9.88
C ASP A 104 -9.20 -5.29 -8.93
N TYR A 105 -9.36 -5.51 -7.62
CA TYR A 105 -8.93 -4.55 -6.61
C TYR A 105 -7.42 -4.32 -6.66
N LEU A 106 -6.63 -5.40 -6.72
CA LEU A 106 -5.18 -5.33 -6.84
C LEU A 106 -4.75 -4.65 -8.14
N TYR A 107 -5.43 -4.93 -9.26
CA TYR A 107 -5.12 -4.37 -10.56
C TYR A 107 -5.30 -2.85 -10.61
N ILE A 108 -6.31 -2.32 -9.90
CA ILE A 108 -6.68 -0.90 -9.90
C ILE A 108 -5.95 -0.10 -8.82
N THR A 109 -5.77 -0.68 -7.63
CA THR A 109 -5.23 0.02 -6.46
C THR A 109 -3.77 -0.32 -6.17
N GLY A 110 -3.37 -1.58 -6.39
CA GLY A 110 -2.10 -2.10 -5.93
C GLY A 110 -2.03 -2.39 -4.42
N CYS A 111 -3.14 -2.25 -3.69
CA CYS A 111 -3.21 -2.53 -2.26
C CYS A 111 -3.35 -4.02 -1.98
N THR A 112 -2.44 -4.59 -1.20
CA THR A 112 -2.42 -6.02 -0.85
C THR A 112 -3.05 -6.32 0.51
N GLN A 113 -3.78 -5.37 1.10
CA GLN A 113 -4.40 -5.52 2.42
C GLN A 113 -5.91 -5.74 2.35
N PRO A 114 -6.51 -6.43 3.34
CA PRO A 114 -7.95 -6.63 3.43
C PRO A 114 -8.70 -5.37 3.86
N GLY A 115 -10.03 -5.38 3.68
CA GLY A 115 -10.95 -4.39 4.25
C GLY A 115 -11.05 -3.05 3.51
N GLY A 116 -10.38 -2.90 2.37
CA GLY A 116 -10.41 -1.69 1.55
C GLY A 116 -11.54 -1.68 0.52
N VAL A 117 -12.14 -0.52 0.26
CA VAL A 117 -13.10 -0.32 -0.85
C VAL A 117 -12.64 0.85 -1.72
N ALA A 118 -12.43 0.58 -3.00
CA ALA A 118 -12.07 1.58 -3.99
C ALA A 118 -13.31 2.02 -4.75
N VAL A 119 -13.44 3.33 -4.93
CA VAL A 119 -14.52 3.97 -5.68
C VAL A 119 -13.91 4.86 -6.74
N LEU A 120 -14.38 4.73 -7.96
CA LEU A 120 -13.88 5.47 -9.11
C LEU A 120 -15.05 6.09 -9.86
N SER A 121 -15.00 7.40 -10.06
CA SER A 121 -15.97 8.13 -10.88
C SER A 121 -15.30 9.33 -11.53
N GLU A 122 -15.82 9.76 -12.68
CA GLU A 122 -15.34 10.94 -13.39
C GLU A 122 -15.45 12.22 -12.53
N GLU A 123 -16.53 12.34 -11.74
CA GLU A 123 -16.77 13.54 -10.92
C GLU A 123 -15.96 13.54 -9.61
N THR A 124 -15.71 12.36 -9.03
CA THR A 124 -15.06 12.25 -7.70
C THR A 124 -13.57 11.92 -7.80
N GLY A 125 -13.12 11.39 -8.93
CA GLY A 125 -11.78 10.81 -9.08
C GLY A 125 -11.69 9.43 -8.43
N PHE A 126 -10.47 9.06 -8.08
CA PHE A 126 -10.14 7.83 -7.37
C PHE A 126 -10.22 8.04 -5.85
N CYS A 127 -11.20 7.40 -5.23
CA CYS A 127 -11.45 7.46 -3.80
C CYS A 127 -11.22 6.09 -3.14
N MET A 128 -10.53 6.03 -2.01
CA MET A 128 -10.34 4.80 -1.24
C MET A 128 -10.95 4.91 0.16
N PHE A 129 -11.70 3.89 0.55
CA PHE A 129 -12.15 3.66 1.91
C PHE A 129 -11.21 2.64 2.55
N MET A 130 -10.51 3.05 3.60
CA MET A 130 -9.53 2.22 4.31
C MET A 130 -10.10 1.77 5.66
N PRO A 131 -9.77 0.55 6.13
CA PRO A 131 -10.21 0.08 7.45
C PRO A 131 -9.76 1.04 8.56
N ASP A 132 -10.61 1.18 9.58
CA ASP A 132 -10.29 2.00 10.75
C ASP A 132 -9.13 1.37 11.55
N THR A 133 -8.13 2.17 11.91
CA THR A 133 -6.96 1.70 12.64
C THR A 133 -7.29 1.46 14.12
N ASN A 134 -7.32 0.20 14.55
CA ASN A 134 -7.46 -0.18 15.95
C ASN A 134 -6.10 -0.54 16.57
N LYS A 135 -5.76 0.09 17.70
CA LYS A 135 -4.47 -0.14 18.38
C LYS A 135 -4.26 -1.58 18.84
N GLU A 136 -5.34 -2.27 19.20
CA GLU A 136 -5.29 -3.67 19.62
C GLU A 136 -5.01 -4.59 18.42
N ASP A 137 -5.63 -4.32 17.27
CA ASP A 137 -5.42 -5.09 16.04
C ASP A 137 -4.01 -4.92 15.49
N LEU A 138 -3.43 -3.71 15.56
CA LEU A 138 -2.06 -3.44 15.12
C LEU A 138 -1.01 -4.33 15.78
N VAL A 139 -1.20 -4.66 17.07
CA VAL A 139 -0.26 -5.51 17.83
C VAL A 139 -0.24 -6.94 17.27
N TRP A 140 -1.36 -7.42 16.74
CA TRP A 140 -1.52 -8.81 16.28
C TRP A 140 -1.38 -8.96 14.76
N GLN A 141 -1.95 -8.04 14.01
CA GLN A 141 -2.05 -8.09 12.55
C GLN A 141 -0.91 -7.33 11.87
N GLY A 142 -0.20 -6.49 12.62
CA GLY A 142 0.80 -5.56 12.09
C GLY A 142 0.19 -4.25 11.60
N GLU A 143 1.03 -3.41 11.01
CA GLU A 143 0.59 -2.12 10.49
C GLU A 143 -0.44 -2.30 9.37
N THR A 144 -1.42 -1.40 9.32
CA THR A 144 -2.47 -1.41 8.27
C THR A 144 -2.42 -0.08 7.54
N ALA A 145 -2.60 -0.09 6.21
CA ALA A 145 -2.62 1.14 5.43
C ALA A 145 -3.81 1.99 5.87
N GLY A 146 -3.50 3.10 6.53
CA GLY A 146 -4.48 4.10 6.90
C GLY A 146 -4.90 4.96 5.72
N VAL A 147 -5.73 5.95 6.03
CA VAL A 147 -6.20 6.99 5.09
C VAL A 147 -5.03 7.79 4.51
N GLU A 148 -3.99 8.05 5.30
CA GLU A 148 -2.79 8.77 4.85
C GLU A 148 -2.03 7.99 3.78
N ALA A 149 -1.85 6.68 3.98
CA ALA A 149 -1.20 5.83 3.00
C ALA A 149 -1.99 5.72 1.68
N ALA A 150 -3.32 5.74 1.73
CA ALA A 150 -4.16 5.80 0.53
C ALA A 150 -3.84 7.01 -0.37
N VAL A 151 -3.61 8.18 0.23
CA VAL A 151 -3.28 9.40 -0.52
C VAL A 151 -1.81 9.39 -0.96
N ASP A 152 -0.90 9.13 -0.02
CA ASP A 152 0.53 9.32 -0.25
C ASP A 152 1.15 8.20 -1.10
N PHE A 153 0.80 6.95 -0.81
CA PHE A 153 1.37 5.78 -1.47
C PHE A 153 0.54 5.35 -2.69
N PHE A 154 -0.76 5.13 -2.51
CA PHE A 154 -1.64 4.62 -3.59
C PHE A 154 -2.12 5.69 -4.58
N LYS A 155 -1.82 6.97 -4.30
CA LYS A 155 -2.21 8.14 -5.10
C LYS A 155 -3.73 8.20 -5.30
N ALA A 156 -4.48 7.99 -4.21
CA ALA A 156 -5.90 8.30 -4.16
C ALA A 156 -6.10 9.82 -4.16
N ASP A 157 -7.08 10.29 -4.94
CA ASP A 157 -7.49 11.70 -4.95
C ASP A 157 -8.18 12.06 -3.63
N LYS A 158 -8.92 11.10 -3.07
CA LYS A 158 -9.59 11.20 -1.77
C LYS A 158 -9.44 9.89 -1.02
N ALA A 159 -9.32 9.96 0.30
CA ALA A 159 -9.36 8.79 1.14
C ALA A 159 -10.20 9.06 2.38
N PHE A 160 -10.94 8.05 2.82
CA PHE A 160 -11.79 8.11 4.00
C PHE A 160 -11.69 6.82 4.80
N PRO A 161 -11.96 6.87 6.11
CA PRO A 161 -12.10 5.65 6.89
C PRO A 161 -13.38 4.88 6.51
N LEU A 162 -13.37 3.56 6.67
CA LEU A 162 -14.48 2.68 6.34
C LEU A 162 -15.74 3.01 7.15
N SER A 163 -15.57 3.48 8.39
CA SER A 163 -16.65 4.03 9.22
C SER A 163 -17.46 5.16 8.54
N GLN A 164 -16.85 5.95 7.67
CA GLN A 164 -17.52 7.04 6.93
C GLN A 164 -18.17 6.57 5.62
N MET A 165 -17.92 5.35 5.17
CA MET A 165 -18.48 4.80 3.94
C MET A 165 -20.01 4.83 3.93
N GLN A 166 -20.66 4.59 5.08
CA GLN A 166 -22.13 4.61 5.19
C GLN A 166 -22.73 5.99 4.94
N LYS A 167 -21.95 7.06 5.07
CA LYS A 167 -22.41 8.44 4.83
C LYS A 167 -22.09 8.90 3.42
N ILE A 168 -20.86 8.66 2.97
CA ILE A 168 -20.33 9.20 1.70
C ILE A 168 -20.81 8.38 0.49
N LEU A 169 -20.79 7.05 0.59
CA LEU A 169 -21.09 6.18 -0.55
C LEU A 169 -22.53 6.33 -1.06
N PRO A 170 -23.57 6.48 -0.21
CA PRO A 170 -24.92 6.78 -0.67
C PRO A 170 -25.04 8.04 -1.54
N GLU A 171 -24.36 9.13 -1.16
CA GLU A 171 -24.39 10.39 -1.91
C GLU A 171 -23.79 10.19 -3.32
N LEU A 172 -22.67 9.47 -3.40
CA LEU A 172 -22.03 9.14 -4.68
C LEU A 172 -22.91 8.25 -5.56
N ILE A 173 -23.60 7.27 -4.96
CA ILE A 173 -24.53 6.38 -5.68
C ILE A 173 -25.71 7.18 -6.24
N GLU A 174 -26.27 8.12 -5.47
CA GLU A 174 -27.42 8.93 -5.90
C GLU A 174 -27.09 9.91 -7.02
N GLN A 175 -25.87 10.49 -7.01
CA GLN A 175 -25.38 11.38 -8.07
C GLN A 175 -25.07 10.63 -9.37
N SER A 176 -24.74 9.34 -9.28
CA SER A 176 -24.38 8.52 -10.44
C SER A 176 -25.59 8.10 -11.29
N LYS A 177 -25.38 8.02 -12.62
CA LYS A 177 -26.36 7.45 -13.56
C LYS A 177 -26.40 5.92 -13.47
N GLY A 178 -25.25 5.29 -13.25
CA GLY A 178 -25.12 3.84 -13.15
C GLY A 178 -23.98 3.44 -12.21
N VAL A 179 -24.21 2.35 -11.46
CA VAL A 179 -23.24 1.81 -10.50
C VAL A 179 -22.71 0.49 -11.04
N TYR A 180 -21.39 0.37 -11.13
CA TYR A 180 -20.70 -0.83 -11.60
C TYR A 180 -19.96 -1.45 -10.44
N HIS A 181 -20.22 -2.72 -10.17
CA HIS A 181 -19.46 -3.47 -9.16
C HIS A 181 -19.28 -4.91 -9.61
N ASN A 182 -18.32 -5.61 -9.02
CA ASN A 182 -18.16 -7.04 -9.26
C ASN A 182 -19.24 -7.83 -8.49
N VAL A 183 -20.01 -8.64 -9.19
CA VAL A 183 -21.16 -9.40 -8.66
C VAL A 183 -20.72 -10.35 -7.53
N ASN A 184 -19.56 -10.99 -7.69
CA ASN A 184 -19.04 -12.01 -6.77
C ASN A 184 -18.45 -11.43 -5.49
N THR A 185 -18.36 -10.10 -5.37
CA THR A 185 -17.74 -9.46 -4.21
C THR A 185 -18.69 -9.44 -3.02
N THR A 186 -18.36 -10.13 -1.94
CA THR A 186 -19.08 -10.01 -0.67
C THR A 186 -18.50 -8.82 0.07
N SER A 187 -19.25 -7.74 0.23
CA SER A 187 -18.75 -6.56 0.95
C SER A 187 -19.91 -5.81 1.59
N SER A 188 -19.61 -5.10 2.68
CA SER A 188 -20.58 -4.44 3.55
C SER A 188 -21.38 -3.34 2.84
N TYR A 189 -20.84 -2.72 1.79
CA TYR A 189 -21.56 -1.70 1.02
C TYR A 189 -22.83 -2.23 0.33
N LYS A 190 -22.92 -3.53 0.06
CA LYS A 190 -24.15 -4.15 -0.52
C LYS A 190 -25.36 -4.04 0.42
N ASN A 191 -25.11 -3.86 1.72
CA ASN A 191 -26.17 -3.69 2.71
C ASN A 191 -26.72 -2.27 2.81
N LEU A 192 -26.09 -1.29 2.14
CA LEU A 192 -26.56 0.09 2.14
C LEU A 192 -27.91 0.23 1.42
N ASP A 193 -28.84 0.97 2.02
CA ASP A 193 -30.16 1.21 1.43
C ASP A 193 -30.08 1.91 0.07
N ALA A 194 -29.11 2.81 -0.11
CA ALA A 194 -28.86 3.44 -1.41
C ALA A 194 -28.45 2.43 -2.49
N PHE A 195 -27.58 1.48 -2.15
CA PHE A 195 -27.16 0.42 -3.07
C PHE A 195 -28.33 -0.52 -3.42
N ARG A 196 -29.12 -0.92 -2.41
CA ARG A 196 -30.31 -1.76 -2.62
C ARG A 196 -31.34 -1.06 -3.50
N ARG A 197 -31.62 0.24 -3.26
CA ARG A 197 -32.50 1.05 -4.12
C ARG A 197 -31.97 1.16 -5.55
N ALA A 198 -30.66 1.39 -5.72
CA ALA A 198 -30.04 1.43 -7.04
C ALA A 198 -30.16 0.07 -7.77
N SER A 199 -30.01 -1.04 -7.05
CA SER A 199 -30.16 -2.39 -7.59
C SER A 199 -31.60 -2.66 -8.03
N LEU A 200 -32.59 -2.28 -7.22
CA LEU A 200 -34.02 -2.41 -7.58
C LEU A 200 -34.39 -1.58 -8.82
N ASN A 201 -33.74 -0.43 -8.99
CA ASN A 201 -33.94 0.45 -10.14
C ASN A 201 -33.15 0.03 -11.39
N ASN A 202 -32.54 -1.16 -11.41
CA ASN A 202 -31.67 -1.66 -12.50
C ASN A 202 -30.51 -0.71 -12.87
N LYS A 203 -30.07 0.14 -11.92
CA LYS A 203 -28.89 1.01 -12.10
C LYS A 203 -27.57 0.28 -11.88
N VAL A 204 -27.63 -0.84 -11.16
CA VAL A 204 -26.46 -1.65 -10.79
C VAL A 204 -26.13 -2.62 -11.92
N LYS A 205 -24.89 -2.61 -12.38
CA LYS A 205 -24.38 -3.44 -13.47
C LYS A 205 -23.08 -4.11 -13.06
N ASP A 206 -22.72 -5.18 -13.78
CA ASP A 206 -21.47 -5.88 -13.55
C ASP A 206 -20.28 -5.10 -14.11
N LEU A 207 -19.22 -5.00 -13.30
CA LEU A 207 -17.96 -4.37 -13.67
C LEU A 207 -17.02 -5.35 -14.39
N THR A 208 -17.21 -6.66 -14.17
CA THR A 208 -16.27 -7.72 -14.56
C THR A 208 -15.89 -7.66 -16.05
N ASN A 209 -16.86 -7.42 -16.93
CA ASN A 209 -16.62 -7.32 -18.37
C ASN A 209 -15.61 -6.22 -18.73
N TYR A 210 -15.68 -5.07 -18.06
CA TYR A 210 -14.79 -3.94 -18.33
C TYR A 210 -13.40 -4.16 -17.75
N THR A 211 -13.31 -4.71 -16.53
CA THR A 211 -12.02 -5.04 -15.92
C THR A 211 -11.31 -6.15 -16.68
N ASP A 212 -12.05 -7.15 -17.16
CA ASP A 212 -11.50 -8.25 -17.93
C ASP A 212 -10.99 -7.80 -19.29
N GLU A 213 -11.68 -6.88 -19.97
CA GLU A 213 -11.21 -6.28 -21.22
C GLU A 213 -9.88 -5.53 -21.03
N LEU A 214 -9.77 -4.72 -19.98
CA LEU A 214 -8.51 -4.02 -19.66
C LEU A 214 -7.40 -4.99 -19.30
N ARG A 215 -7.73 -6.03 -18.52
CA ARG A 215 -6.78 -7.05 -18.10
C ARG A 215 -6.43 -7.99 -19.23
N TRP A 216 -7.20 -8.06 -20.33
CA TRP A 216 -6.91 -8.92 -21.48
C TRP A 216 -5.63 -8.49 -22.19
N VAL A 217 -5.42 -7.18 -22.37
CA VAL A 217 -4.25 -6.61 -23.03
C VAL A 217 -3.19 -6.21 -22.00
N LYS A 218 -2.04 -6.89 -22.04
CA LYS A 218 -1.00 -6.75 -21.00
C LYS A 218 -0.06 -5.59 -21.31
N SER A 219 0.34 -4.87 -20.26
CA SER A 219 1.39 -3.86 -20.36
C SER A 219 2.78 -4.51 -20.52
N LYS A 220 3.78 -3.70 -20.87
CA LYS A 220 5.17 -4.18 -20.95
C LYS A 220 5.67 -4.68 -19.58
N SER A 221 5.28 -3.99 -18.51
CA SER A 221 5.61 -4.33 -17.13
C SER A 221 4.99 -5.67 -16.74
N GLU A 222 3.72 -5.89 -17.07
CA GLU A 222 3.03 -7.15 -16.81
C GLU A 222 3.65 -8.32 -17.58
N ILE A 223 4.00 -8.11 -18.85
CA ILE A 223 4.70 -9.12 -19.66
C ILE A 223 6.06 -9.47 -19.04
N LYS A 224 6.78 -8.48 -18.51
CA LYS A 224 8.06 -8.71 -17.81
C LYS A 224 7.85 -9.60 -16.59
N LEU A 225 6.87 -9.27 -15.73
CA LEU A 225 6.53 -10.08 -14.55
C LEU A 225 6.08 -11.50 -14.91
N MET A 226 5.30 -11.66 -15.99
CA MET A 226 4.90 -12.99 -16.48
C MET A 226 6.11 -13.81 -16.94
N ARG A 227 7.09 -13.20 -17.61
CA ARG A 227 8.32 -13.88 -18.04
C ARG A 227 9.20 -14.27 -16.85
N GLU A 228 9.33 -13.39 -15.87
CA GLU A 228 10.07 -13.66 -14.64
C GLU A 228 9.43 -14.83 -13.87
N SER A 229 8.10 -14.82 -13.71
CA SER A 229 7.36 -15.93 -13.10
C SER A 229 7.60 -17.24 -13.86
N ALA A 230 7.50 -17.25 -15.19
CA ALA A 230 7.77 -18.43 -16.00
C ALA A 230 9.22 -18.91 -15.88
N SER A 231 10.19 -18.00 -15.79
CA SER A 231 11.61 -18.33 -15.56
C SER A 231 11.81 -19.02 -14.22
N ILE A 232 11.26 -18.47 -13.14
CA ILE A 232 11.35 -19.07 -11.80
C ILE A 232 10.74 -20.47 -11.81
N VAL A 233 9.55 -20.62 -12.41
CA VAL A 233 8.89 -21.92 -12.52
C VAL A 233 9.76 -22.90 -13.31
N SER A 234 10.35 -22.48 -14.43
CA SER A 234 11.21 -23.34 -15.24
C SER A 234 12.44 -23.86 -14.50
N GLN A 235 13.01 -23.05 -13.59
CA GLN A 235 14.16 -23.43 -12.76
C GLN A 235 13.82 -24.47 -11.70
N VAL A 236 12.56 -24.56 -11.27
CA VAL A 236 12.11 -25.58 -10.29
C VAL A 236 11.95 -26.95 -10.96
N PHE A 237 11.61 -26.97 -12.25
CA PHE A 237 11.39 -28.21 -13.01
C PHE A 237 12.64 -28.73 -13.73
N CYS A 238 13.74 -27.98 -13.73
CA CYS A 238 15.04 -28.38 -14.29
C CYS A 238 16.00 -28.80 -13.18
#